data_AF-A0A8H6E3B9-F1
#
_entry.id   AF-A0A8H6E3B9-F1
#
_cell.length_a   1.000
_cell.length_b   1.000
_cell.length_c   1.000
_cell.angle_alpha   90.00
_cell.angle_beta   90.00
_cell.angle_gamma   90.00
#
_symmetry.space_group_name_H-M   'P 1'
#
loop_
_entity.id
_entity.type
_entity.pdbx_description
1 polymer ?
#
loop_
_entity_poly.entity_id
_entity_poly.type
_entity_poly.pdbx_seq_one_letter_code
_entity_poly.pdbx_strand_id
1 'polypeptide(L)'
;MLVAYTTTTIGGAVCGTGRKMGDLTLQELNLRLARLFWWLGQDFYVTACVLTKASICTCLWRITINQVHRMLLCLVMAFSILAGLVFFFFTTFQCHPVSHYWNTTIADEKCLKAVTIIKVAYAYSAVAAASDFAIGLLPVFILWNLQMAKTCKYGLIGLLGVACVASFAVIIRIPYLQAPSRSEPLCQLPIDYPPQACANYQPIQTRPAT
;
A
#
# COMPACT_ATOMS: atom_id res chain seq x y z
N MET A 1 -11.93 8.66 -11.78
CA MET A 1 -11.17 7.87 -10.78
C MET A 1 -10.63 8.73 -9.64
N LEU A 2 -9.89 9.81 -9.91
CA LEU A 2 -9.42 10.73 -8.85
C LEU A 2 -10.56 11.31 -8.00
N VAL A 3 -11.67 11.75 -8.63
CA VAL A 3 -12.86 12.22 -7.91
C VAL A 3 -13.47 11.14 -7.02
N ALA A 4 -13.49 9.88 -7.49
CA ALA A 4 -14.00 8.76 -6.71
C ALA A 4 -13.08 8.41 -5.53
N TYR A 5 -11.76 8.51 -5.72
CA TYR A 5 -10.80 8.35 -4.63
C TYR A 5 -10.98 9.45 -3.58
N THR A 6 -11.04 10.72 -3.99
CA THR A 6 -11.18 11.84 -3.05
C THR A 6 -12.50 11.79 -2.29
N THR A 7 -13.63 11.49 -2.95
CA THR A 7 -14.93 11.35 -2.26
C THR A 7 -14.90 10.25 -1.21
N THR A 8 -14.25 9.13 -1.50
CA THR A 8 -14.15 7.99 -0.58
C THR A 8 -13.26 8.33 0.62
N THR A 9 -12.14 9.03 0.42
CA THR A 9 -11.29 9.50 1.53
C THR A 9 -11.97 10.52 2.42
N ILE A 10 -12.75 11.44 1.84
CA ILE A 10 -13.54 12.42 2.59
C ILE A 10 -14.63 11.70 3.38
N GLY A 11 -15.32 10.73 2.77
CA GLY A 11 -16.31 9.89 3.47
C GLY A 11 -15.71 9.14 4.65
N GLY A 12 -14.53 8.55 4.49
CA GLY A 12 -13.79 7.89 5.58
C GLY A 12 -13.37 8.84 6.70
N ALA A 13 -12.96 10.07 6.36
CA ALA A 13 -12.60 11.09 7.34
C ALA A 13 -13.84 11.56 8.15
N VAL A 14 -14.96 11.79 7.47
CA VAL A 14 -16.24 12.17 8.11
C VAL A 14 -16.80 11.07 9.00
N CYS A 15 -16.62 9.79 8.62
CA CYS A 15 -17.02 8.64 9.43
C CYS A 15 -16.08 8.35 10.62
N GLY A 16 -15.04 9.16 10.85
CA GLY A 16 -14.24 9.12 12.07
C GLY A 16 -12.98 8.26 12.02
N THR A 17 -12.35 8.09 10.86
CA THR A 17 -11.00 7.47 10.75
C THR A 17 -10.02 8.19 11.69
N GLY A 18 -9.68 7.58 12.83
CA GLY A 18 -8.74 8.13 13.83
C GLY A 18 -9.32 8.56 15.20
N ARG A 19 -10.61 8.38 15.48
CA ARG A 19 -11.19 8.66 16.83
C ARG A 19 -10.95 7.51 17.81
N LYS A 20 -10.71 7.81 19.10
CA LYS A 20 -10.58 6.81 20.18
C LYS A 20 -11.90 6.03 20.36
N MET A 21 -11.79 4.72 20.61
CA MET A 21 -12.92 3.78 20.76
C MET A 21 -13.58 3.96 22.14
N GLY A 22 -14.48 4.94 22.30
CA GLY A 22 -15.05 5.33 23.60
C GLY A 22 -16.57 5.22 23.75
N ASP A 23 -17.37 5.37 22.69
CA ASP A 23 -18.84 5.50 22.81
C ASP A 23 -19.59 4.43 22.00
N LEU A 24 -20.26 3.50 22.70
CA LEU A 24 -20.50 2.12 22.23
C LEU A 24 -21.73 1.87 21.32
N THR A 25 -22.47 2.86 20.82
CA THR A 25 -23.69 2.58 20.01
C THR A 25 -23.76 3.29 18.65
N LEU A 26 -23.54 4.59 18.56
CA LEU A 26 -23.43 5.30 17.26
C LEU A 26 -22.09 5.03 16.55
N GLN A 27 -21.10 4.51 17.27
CA GLN A 27 -19.75 4.32 16.75
C GLN A 27 -19.61 3.02 15.94
N GLU A 28 -20.37 1.97 16.24
CA GLU A 28 -20.35 0.71 15.48
C GLU A 28 -20.70 0.93 14.00
N LEU A 29 -21.81 1.62 13.70
CA LEU A 29 -22.21 1.88 12.31
C LEU A 29 -21.19 2.76 11.56
N ASN A 30 -20.68 3.81 12.22
CA ASN A 30 -19.68 4.70 11.66
C ASN A 30 -18.32 4.01 11.43
N LEU A 31 -17.90 3.10 12.31
CA LEU A 31 -16.70 2.29 12.16
C LEU A 31 -16.80 1.34 10.96
N ARG A 32 -17.97 0.72 10.75
CA ARG A 32 -18.23 -0.17 9.60
C ARG A 32 -18.14 0.60 8.28
N LEU A 33 -18.81 1.76 8.21
CA LEU A 33 -18.74 2.66 7.05
C LEU A 33 -17.32 3.17 6.82
N ALA A 34 -16.61 3.62 7.85
CA ALA A 34 -15.23 4.08 7.74
C ALA A 34 -14.30 3.01 7.16
N ARG A 35 -14.45 1.75 7.60
CA ARG A 35 -13.67 0.61 7.09
C ARG A 35 -14.01 0.28 5.64
N LEU A 36 -15.28 0.38 5.26
CA LEU A 36 -15.74 0.17 3.88
C LEU A 36 -15.22 1.28 2.96
N PHE A 37 -15.31 2.55 3.37
CA PHE A 37 -14.71 3.67 2.65
C PHE A 37 -13.19 3.50 2.51
N TRP A 38 -12.50 3.08 3.58
CA TRP A 38 -11.06 2.82 3.51
C TRP A 38 -10.72 1.74 2.48
N TRP A 39 -11.46 0.63 2.48
CA TRP A 39 -11.26 -0.47 1.55
C TRP A 39 -11.53 -0.04 0.10
N LEU A 40 -12.69 0.56 -0.18
CA LEU A 40 -13.01 1.08 -1.52
C LEU A 40 -11.97 2.11 -1.99
N GLY A 41 -11.48 2.95 -1.08
CA GLY A 41 -10.49 3.97 -1.39
C GLY A 41 -9.17 3.35 -1.86
N GLN A 42 -8.74 2.28 -1.18
CA GLN A 42 -7.56 1.50 -1.56
C GLN A 42 -7.73 0.88 -2.95
N ASP A 43 -8.88 0.28 -3.24
CA ASP A 43 -9.18 -0.33 -4.53
C ASP A 43 -9.20 0.67 -5.70
N PHE A 44 -9.86 1.82 -5.49
CA PHE A 44 -9.87 2.91 -6.47
C PHE A 44 -8.47 3.48 -6.71
N TYR A 45 -7.65 3.61 -5.66
CA TYR A 45 -6.28 4.07 -5.78
C TYR A 45 -5.44 3.13 -6.65
N VAL A 46 -5.47 1.82 -6.35
CA VAL A 46 -4.72 0.82 -7.11
C VAL A 46 -5.14 0.80 -8.58
N THR A 47 -6.45 0.82 -8.84
CA THR A 47 -6.98 0.83 -10.21
C THR A 47 -6.56 2.10 -10.98
N ALA A 48 -6.58 3.26 -10.32
CA ALA A 48 -6.14 4.52 -10.91
C ALA A 48 -4.65 4.51 -11.26
N CYS A 49 -3.80 3.93 -10.40
CA CYS A 49 -2.37 3.78 -10.67
C CYS A 49 -2.13 2.90 -11.90
N VAL A 50 -2.80 1.74 -12.00
CA VAL A 50 -2.64 0.83 -13.16
C VAL A 50 -3.07 1.50 -14.46
N LEU A 51 -4.20 2.20 -14.46
CA LEU A 51 -4.68 2.92 -15.65
C LEU A 51 -3.74 4.07 -16.06
N THR A 52 -3.17 4.76 -15.08
CA THR A 52 -2.19 5.84 -15.34
C THR A 52 -0.94 5.28 -16.03
N LYS A 53 -0.38 4.18 -15.51
CA LYS A 53 0.75 3.48 -16.15
C LYS A 53 0.38 3.00 -17.54
N ALA A 54 -0.86 2.51 -17.71
CA ALA A 54 -1.34 2.05 -19.01
C ALA A 54 -1.38 3.16 -20.07
N SER A 55 -1.85 4.35 -19.69
CA SER A 55 -1.85 5.53 -20.54
C SER A 55 -0.44 5.93 -20.96
N ILE A 56 0.48 6.03 -19.99
CA ILE A 56 1.89 6.42 -20.23
C ILE A 56 2.58 5.42 -21.18
N CYS A 57 2.43 4.12 -20.91
CA CYS A 57 3.01 3.10 -21.77
C CYS A 57 2.42 3.10 -23.18
N THR A 58 1.11 3.34 -23.34
CA THR A 58 0.49 3.42 -24.66
C THR A 58 1.02 4.63 -25.45
N CYS A 59 1.25 5.75 -24.77
CA CYS A 59 1.89 6.93 -25.35
C CYS A 59 3.33 6.62 -25.80
N LEU A 60 4.15 6.02 -24.93
CA LEU A 60 5.53 5.62 -25.24
C LEU A 60 5.61 4.57 -26.35
N TRP A 61 4.65 3.63 -26.38
CA TRP A 61 4.54 2.61 -27.41
C TRP A 61 4.33 3.25 -28.79
N ARG A 62 3.50 4.30 -28.91
CA ARG A 62 3.35 5.00 -30.20
C ARG A 62 4.62 5.71 -30.69
N ILE A 63 5.45 6.18 -29.77
CA ILE A 63 6.68 6.93 -30.10
C ILE A 63 7.84 5.99 -30.45
N THR A 64 7.85 4.80 -29.87
CA THR A 64 8.99 3.87 -29.98
C THR A 64 8.90 3.03 -31.25
N ILE A 65 9.84 3.24 -32.18
CA ILE A 65 9.94 2.48 -33.43
C ILE A 65 10.66 1.13 -33.23
N ASN A 66 11.52 1.02 -32.23
CA ASN A 66 12.34 -0.17 -32.01
C ASN A 66 11.52 -1.33 -31.41
N GLN A 67 11.56 -2.50 -32.06
CA GLN A 67 10.73 -3.66 -31.70
C GLN A 67 11.09 -4.25 -30.32
N VAL A 68 12.37 -4.19 -29.91
CA VAL A 68 12.82 -4.69 -28.60
C VAL A 68 12.22 -3.88 -27.46
N HIS A 69 12.24 -2.55 -27.58
CA HIS A 69 11.66 -1.65 -26.57
C HIS A 69 10.14 -1.77 -26.52
N ARG A 70 9.51 -1.97 -27.67
CA ARG A 70 8.07 -2.26 -27.78
C ARG A 70 7.69 -3.55 -27.04
N MET A 71 8.48 -4.62 -27.20
CA MET A 71 8.26 -5.88 -26.48
C MET A 71 8.44 -5.71 -24.97
N LEU A 72 9.48 -5.00 -24.52
CA LEU A 72 9.69 -4.70 -23.11
C LEU A 72 8.51 -3.92 -22.51
N LEU A 73 7.97 -2.93 -23.25
CA LEU A 73 6.81 -2.15 -22.82
C LEU A 73 5.57 -3.00 -22.67
N CYS A 74 5.33 -3.88 -23.64
CA CYS A 74 4.22 -4.81 -23.60
C CYS A 74 4.32 -5.74 -22.38
N LEU A 75 5.51 -6.25 -22.07
CA LEU A 75 5.74 -7.10 -20.90
C LEU A 75 5.50 -6.36 -19.58
N VAL A 76 6.09 -5.17 -19.41
CA VAL A 76 5.92 -4.35 -18.20
C VAL A 76 4.44 -3.96 -17.99
N MET A 77 3.75 -3.65 -19.09
CA MET A 77 2.33 -3.36 -19.10
C MET A 77 1.48 -4.54 -18.68
N ALA A 78 1.67 -5.69 -19.33
CA ALA A 78 0.95 -6.91 -19.01
C ALA A 78 1.18 -7.32 -17.55
N PHE A 79 2.43 -7.24 -17.08
CA PHE A 79 2.79 -7.56 -15.71
C PHE A 79 2.15 -6.61 -14.69
N SER A 80 2.12 -5.30 -14.98
CA SER A 80 1.49 -4.32 -14.09
C SER A 80 -0.02 -4.50 -14.00
N ILE A 81 -0.69 -4.80 -15.12
CA ILE A 81 -2.13 -5.07 -15.16
C ILE A 81 -2.45 -6.37 -14.41
N LEU A 82 -1.66 -7.42 -14.64
CA LEU A 82 -1.83 -8.70 -13.97
C LEU A 82 -1.63 -8.57 -12.45
N ALA A 83 -0.58 -7.88 -12.02
CA ALA A 83 -0.32 -7.63 -10.61
C ALA A 83 -1.46 -6.84 -9.96
N GLY A 84 -1.99 -5.81 -10.64
CA GLY A 84 -3.14 -5.03 -10.16
C GLY A 84 -4.41 -5.86 -10.05
N LEU A 85 -4.70 -6.72 -11.03
CA LEU A 85 -5.83 -7.65 -11.00
C LEU A 85 -5.70 -8.66 -9.85
N VAL A 86 -4.52 -9.25 -9.67
CA VAL A 86 -4.27 -10.18 -8.56
C VAL A 86 -4.46 -9.48 -7.23
N PHE A 87 -3.98 -8.24 -7.08
CA PHE A 87 -4.18 -7.47 -5.86
C PHE A 87 -5.66 -7.14 -5.61
N PHE A 88 -6.42 -6.79 -6.66
CA PHE A 88 -7.86 -6.54 -6.60
C PHE A 88 -8.66 -7.79 -6.18
N PHE A 89 -8.36 -8.95 -6.76
CA PHE A 89 -8.97 -10.19 -6.34
C PHE A 89 -8.53 -10.57 -4.93
N PHE A 90 -7.25 -10.42 -4.60
CA PHE A 90 -6.75 -10.71 -3.27
C PHE A 90 -7.45 -9.85 -2.22
N THR A 91 -7.61 -8.54 -2.45
CA THR A 91 -8.27 -7.63 -1.51
C THR A 91 -9.76 -7.91 -1.35
N THR A 92 -10.40 -8.39 -2.43
CA THR A 92 -11.82 -8.82 -2.42
C THR A 92 -11.99 -10.13 -1.66
N PHE A 93 -11.10 -11.10 -1.83
CA PHE A 93 -11.19 -12.43 -1.22
C PHE A 93 -10.45 -12.55 0.13
N GLN A 94 -10.11 -11.43 0.79
CA GLN A 94 -9.37 -11.48 2.07
C GLN A 94 -10.12 -12.22 3.19
N CYS A 95 -11.45 -12.19 3.17
CA CYS A 95 -12.30 -12.95 4.08
C CYS A 95 -13.38 -13.72 3.30
N HIS A 96 -13.71 -14.94 3.75
CA HIS A 96 -14.79 -15.73 3.16
C HIS A 96 -15.94 -15.91 4.17
N PRO A 97 -17.11 -15.24 4.01
CA PRO A 97 -17.53 -14.28 2.98
C PRO A 97 -17.07 -12.83 3.19
N VAL A 98 -17.00 -12.06 2.09
CA VAL A 98 -16.61 -10.63 2.02
C VAL A 98 -17.40 -9.74 2.99
N SER A 99 -18.64 -10.13 3.27
CA SER A 99 -19.54 -9.41 4.18
C SER A 99 -19.10 -9.36 5.64
N HIS A 100 -18.15 -10.21 6.06
CA HIS A 100 -17.58 -10.13 7.40
C HIS A 100 -16.49 -9.08 7.56
N TYR A 101 -15.92 -8.53 6.48
CA TYR A 101 -14.89 -7.50 6.60
C TYR A 101 -15.41 -6.22 7.31
N TRP A 102 -16.70 -5.91 7.13
CA TRP A 102 -17.38 -4.76 7.73
C TRP A 102 -18.37 -5.12 8.85
N ASN A 103 -18.47 -6.38 9.28
CA ASN A 103 -19.47 -6.79 10.27
C ASN A 103 -18.79 -7.51 11.44
N THR A 104 -18.68 -6.82 12.57
CA THR A 104 -17.93 -7.17 13.78
C THR A 104 -18.44 -8.40 14.55
N THR A 105 -19.45 -9.11 14.04
CA THR A 105 -20.24 -10.06 14.84
C THR A 105 -19.76 -11.50 14.81
N ILE A 106 -18.76 -11.88 14.01
CA ILE A 106 -18.29 -13.27 13.96
C ILE A 106 -16.76 -13.29 14.04
N ALA A 107 -16.27 -13.93 15.11
CA ALA A 107 -14.88 -14.10 15.46
C ALA A 107 -14.06 -14.71 14.31
N ASP A 108 -13.02 -13.98 13.90
CA ASP A 108 -11.60 -14.34 13.69
C ASP A 108 -11.12 -15.66 13.04
N GLU A 109 -11.96 -16.59 12.59
CA GLU A 109 -11.48 -17.87 12.03
C GLU A 109 -11.52 -17.97 10.49
N LYS A 110 -12.18 -17.03 9.78
CA LYS A 110 -12.38 -17.10 8.32
C LYS A 110 -11.70 -16.00 7.50
N CYS A 111 -10.88 -15.16 8.12
CA CYS A 111 -10.15 -14.10 7.43
C CYS A 111 -8.64 -14.32 7.47
N LEU A 112 -7.94 -13.92 6.41
CA LEU A 112 -6.49 -14.03 6.29
C LEU A 112 -5.78 -13.19 7.37
N LYS A 113 -4.76 -13.78 8.02
CA LYS A 113 -3.93 -13.07 9.01
C LYS A 113 -3.35 -11.79 8.44
N ALA A 114 -3.35 -10.71 9.22
CA ALA A 114 -2.81 -9.40 8.84
C ALA A 114 -1.37 -9.47 8.32
N VAL A 115 -0.57 -10.38 8.85
CA VAL A 115 0.82 -10.63 8.40
C VAL A 115 0.88 -11.07 6.93
N THR A 116 -0.06 -11.88 6.47
CA THR A 116 -0.11 -12.34 5.07
C THR A 116 -0.46 -11.19 4.13
N ILE A 117 -1.40 -10.34 4.54
CA ILE A 117 -1.83 -9.16 3.79
C ILE A 117 -0.65 -8.20 3.60
N ILE A 118 0.11 -7.93 4.66
CA ILE A 118 1.30 -7.06 4.61
C ILE A 118 2.36 -7.64 3.66
N LYS A 119 2.61 -8.96 3.70
CA LYS A 119 3.58 -9.61 2.79
C LYS A 119 3.18 -9.47 1.32
N VAL A 120 1.91 -9.70 1.00
CA VAL A 120 1.40 -9.57 -0.38
C VAL A 120 1.45 -8.11 -0.85
N ALA A 121 1.06 -7.16 0.01
CA ALA A 121 1.15 -5.74 -0.29
C ALA A 121 2.59 -5.27 -0.53
N TYR A 122 3.55 -5.80 0.22
CA TYR A 122 4.98 -5.52 0.01
C TYR A 122 5.47 -6.06 -1.35
N ALA A 123 5.13 -7.31 -1.68
CA ALA A 123 5.47 -7.90 -2.98
C ALA A 123 4.85 -7.13 -4.14
N TYR A 124 3.58 -6.74 -4.03
CA TYR A 124 2.90 -5.90 -5.02
C TYR A 124 3.58 -4.54 -5.18
N SER A 125 3.94 -3.88 -4.07
CA SER A 125 4.60 -2.58 -4.07
C SER A 125 5.98 -2.63 -4.73
N ALA A 126 6.75 -3.69 -4.47
CA ALA A 126 8.05 -3.91 -5.09
C ALA A 126 7.93 -4.07 -6.62
N VAL A 127 6.95 -4.87 -7.08
CA VAL A 127 6.63 -5.04 -8.50
C VAL A 127 6.18 -3.72 -9.12
N ALA A 128 5.29 -2.99 -8.46
CA ALA A 128 4.80 -1.72 -8.96
C ALA A 128 5.95 -0.71 -9.14
N ALA A 129 6.82 -0.58 -8.13
CA ALA A 129 7.99 0.28 -8.19
C ALA A 129 8.94 -0.12 -9.32
N ALA A 130 9.25 -1.42 -9.47
CA ALA A 130 10.09 -1.92 -10.56
C ALA A 130 9.52 -1.56 -11.95
N SER A 131 8.20 -1.69 -12.13
CA SER A 131 7.54 -1.26 -13.37
C SER A 131 7.61 0.27 -13.58
N ASP A 132 7.50 1.09 -12.53
CA ASP A 132 7.65 2.54 -12.65
C ASP A 132 9.07 2.94 -13.08
N PHE A 133 10.08 2.27 -12.53
CA PHE A 133 11.46 2.44 -12.97
C PHE A 133 11.63 2.04 -14.44
N ALA A 134 11.11 0.89 -14.86
CA ALA A 134 11.22 0.45 -16.24
C ALA A 134 10.61 1.46 -17.22
N ILE A 135 9.41 1.99 -16.91
CA ILE A 135 8.72 2.98 -17.74
C ILE A 135 9.48 4.32 -17.75
N GLY A 136 9.99 4.76 -16.60
CA GLY A 136 10.74 6.02 -16.47
C GLY A 136 12.13 5.98 -17.10
N LEU A 137 12.83 4.84 -17.04
CA LEU A 137 14.14 4.67 -17.68
C LEU A 137 14.03 4.52 -19.19
N LEU A 138 12.91 4.03 -19.72
CA LEU A 138 12.76 3.75 -21.14
C LEU A 138 13.05 4.95 -22.05
N PRO A 139 12.40 6.13 -21.89
CA PRO A 139 12.72 7.28 -22.73
C PRO A 139 14.19 7.69 -22.59
N VAL A 140 14.79 7.45 -21.42
CA VAL A 140 16.19 7.79 -21.18
C VAL A 140 17.14 6.84 -21.89
N PHE A 141 16.84 5.54 -21.92
CA PHE A 141 17.64 4.57 -22.66
C PHE A 141 17.60 4.84 -24.17
N ILE A 142 16.41 5.19 -24.69
CA ILE A 142 16.24 5.60 -26.10
C ILE A 142 17.07 6.85 -26.40
N LEU A 143 17.02 7.85 -25.51
CA LEU A 143 17.77 9.11 -25.65
C LEU A 143 19.27 8.98 -25.35
N TRP A 144 19.74 7.90 -24.73
CA TRP A 144 21.18 7.70 -24.51
C TRP A 144 21.88 7.20 -25.77
N ASN A 145 21.15 6.41 -26.58
CA ASN A 145 21.69 5.86 -27.82
C ASN A 145 21.72 6.91 -28.96
N LEU A 146 20.91 7.96 -28.84
CA LEU A 146 20.88 9.10 -29.75
C LEU A 146 21.63 10.24 -29.08
N GLN A 147 22.72 10.80 -29.64
CA GLN A 147 23.56 11.85 -29.03
C GLN A 147 22.75 13.06 -28.50
N MET A 148 22.18 12.97 -27.30
CA MET A 148 21.30 13.99 -26.72
C MET A 148 21.92 14.63 -25.48
N ALA A 149 21.49 15.87 -25.23
CA ALA A 149 22.12 16.84 -24.33
C ALA A 149 22.23 16.36 -22.87
N LYS A 150 23.33 16.76 -22.21
CA LYS A 150 23.70 16.43 -20.82
C LYS A 150 22.60 16.73 -19.79
N THR A 151 21.65 17.61 -20.09
CA THR A 151 20.52 17.99 -19.23
C THR A 151 19.59 16.82 -18.91
N CYS A 152 19.29 15.92 -19.85
CA CYS A 152 18.47 14.73 -19.58
C CYS A 152 19.19 13.72 -18.67
N LYS A 153 20.53 13.65 -18.77
CA LYS A 153 21.36 12.76 -17.96
C LYS A 153 21.33 13.12 -16.47
N TYR A 154 21.39 14.41 -16.14
CA TYR A 154 21.29 14.86 -14.74
C TYR A 154 19.88 14.65 -14.16
N GLY A 155 18.82 14.87 -14.94
CA GLY A 155 17.44 14.60 -14.51
C GLY A 155 17.21 13.13 -14.13
N LEU A 156 17.77 12.20 -14.91
CA LEU A 156 17.68 10.76 -14.59
C LEU A 156 18.37 10.41 -13.27
N ILE A 157 19.59 10.90 -13.05
CA ILE A 157 20.34 10.64 -11.81
C ILE A 157 19.56 11.16 -10.60
N GLY A 158 18.95 12.35 -10.72
CA GLY A 158 18.07 12.90 -9.69
C GLY A 158 16.86 12.02 -9.40
N LEU A 159 16.16 11.55 -10.43
CA LEU A 159 14.96 10.73 -10.26
C LEU A 159 15.26 9.37 -9.61
N LEU A 160 16.33 8.69 -10.03
CA LEU A 160 16.78 7.45 -9.36
C LEU A 160 17.18 7.71 -7.91
N GLY A 161 17.92 8.79 -7.65
CA GLY A 161 18.34 9.16 -6.30
C GLY A 161 17.15 9.34 -5.36
N VAL A 162 16.14 10.10 -5.78
CA VAL A 162 14.91 10.32 -4.99
C VAL A 162 14.18 9.01 -4.73
N ALA A 163 14.06 8.13 -5.72
CA ALA A 163 13.35 6.87 -5.57
C ALA A 163 14.07 5.87 -4.64
N CYS A 164 15.40 5.84 -4.66
CA CYS A 164 16.20 5.08 -3.71
C CYS A 164 15.96 5.59 -2.28
N VAL A 165 16.07 6.91 -2.07
CA VAL A 165 15.86 7.53 -0.75
C VAL A 165 14.43 7.25 -0.23
N ALA A 166 13.41 7.36 -1.09
CA ALA A 166 12.03 7.04 -0.75
C ALA A 166 11.88 5.57 -0.31
N SER A 167 12.53 4.63 -1.01
CA SER A 167 12.49 3.21 -0.68
C SER A 167 13.14 2.92 0.69
N PHE A 168 14.31 3.52 0.96
CA PHE A 168 14.97 3.41 2.27
C PHE A 168 14.11 3.98 3.40
N ALA A 169 13.44 5.12 3.19
CA ALA A 169 12.57 5.72 4.19
C ALA A 169 11.39 4.81 4.57
N VAL A 170 10.80 4.09 3.60
CA VAL A 170 9.73 3.12 3.86
C VAL A 170 10.24 1.94 4.70
N ILE A 171 11.41 1.38 4.35
CA ILE A 171 12.00 0.25 5.08
C ILE A 171 12.25 0.61 6.55
N ILE A 172 12.80 1.81 6.80
CA ILE A 172 13.05 2.29 8.16
C ILE A 172 11.75 2.49 8.94
N ARG A 173 10.66 2.88 8.28
CA ARG A 173 9.36 3.15 8.92
C ARG A 173 8.60 1.88 9.32
N ILE A 174 8.76 0.78 8.60
CA ILE A 174 8.06 -0.50 8.87
C ILE A 174 8.24 -1.00 10.32
N PRO A 175 9.45 -1.08 10.91
CA PRO A 175 9.61 -1.53 12.29
C PRO A 175 8.95 -0.60 13.31
N TYR A 176 8.83 0.70 13.04
CA TYR A 176 8.10 1.62 13.92
C TYR A 176 6.58 1.37 13.89
N LEU A 177 6.02 0.91 12.76
CA LEU A 177 4.60 0.51 12.73
C LEU A 177 4.36 -0.84 13.42
N GLN A 178 5.35 -1.73 13.42
CA GLN A 178 5.25 -3.04 14.05
C GLN A 178 5.61 -3.03 15.55
N ALA A 179 6.01 -1.88 16.10
CA ALA A 179 6.35 -1.73 17.51
C ALA A 179 5.24 -1.01 18.31
N PRO A 180 4.11 -1.65 18.65
CA PRO A 180 3.40 -1.31 19.86
C PRO A 180 4.12 -1.99 21.05
N SER A 181 5.35 -1.58 21.33
CA SER A 181 6.07 -2.00 22.55
C SER A 181 6.90 -0.86 23.11
N ARG A 182 6.19 0.22 23.47
CA ARG A 182 6.56 0.95 24.67
C ARG A 182 5.31 1.13 25.53
N SER A 183 4.99 0.07 26.27
CA SER A 183 4.19 0.10 27.49
C SER A 183 4.93 0.90 28.58
N GLU A 184 5.22 2.18 28.33
CA GLU A 184 5.88 3.07 29.31
C GLU A 184 5.27 4.48 29.41
N PRO A 185 3.96 4.68 29.15
CA PRO A 185 3.30 5.72 29.95
C PRO A 185 1.95 5.35 30.57
N LEU A 186 1.32 4.21 30.22
CA LEU A 186 -0.03 3.89 30.73
C LEU A 186 -0.06 3.37 32.18
N CYS A 187 1.07 2.97 32.78
CA CYS A 187 1.12 2.55 34.20
C CYS A 187 1.35 3.71 35.19
N GLN A 188 1.54 4.94 34.71
CA GLN A 188 1.70 6.13 35.56
C GLN A 188 0.46 7.02 35.60
N LEU A 189 -0.62 6.66 34.90
CA LEU A 189 -1.88 7.40 34.97
C LEU A 189 -2.72 6.96 36.19
N PRO A 190 -3.27 7.89 36.97
CA PRO A 190 -4.00 7.60 38.21
C PRO A 190 -5.45 7.13 37.98
N ILE A 191 -5.69 6.33 36.92
CA ILE A 191 -7.02 5.78 36.61
C ILE A 191 -7.00 4.25 36.75
N ASP A 192 -7.43 3.80 37.93
CA ASP A 192 -8.12 2.55 38.26
C ASP A 192 -8.04 1.41 37.21
N TYR A 193 -6.86 0.81 37.03
CA TYR A 193 -6.68 -0.40 36.22
C TYR A 193 -6.39 -1.60 37.14
N PRO A 194 -7.02 -2.77 36.94
CA PRO A 194 -6.84 -3.91 37.83
C PRO A 194 -5.38 -4.41 37.83
N PRO A 195 -4.74 -4.57 39.01
CA PRO A 195 -3.31 -4.86 39.15
C PRO A 195 -2.86 -6.22 38.59
N GLN A 196 -3.81 -7.11 38.28
CA GLN A 196 -3.52 -8.49 37.87
C GLN A 196 -3.02 -8.62 36.42
N ALA A 197 -3.34 -7.64 35.56
CA ALA A 197 -2.93 -7.65 34.16
C ALA A 197 -1.44 -7.30 33.96
N CYS A 198 -0.82 -6.58 34.90
CA CYS A 198 0.61 -6.23 34.85
C CYS A 198 1.52 -7.39 35.29
N ALA A 199 1.04 -8.27 36.18
CA ALA A 199 1.82 -9.39 36.72
C ALA A 199 1.97 -10.56 35.73
N ASN A 200 1.07 -10.68 34.75
CA ASN A 200 1.01 -11.80 33.80
C ASN A 200 1.63 -11.49 32.43
N TYR A 201 2.27 -10.32 32.27
CA TYR A 201 2.91 -9.94 31.02
C TYR A 201 4.28 -10.63 30.87
N GLN A 202 4.32 -11.72 30.12
CA GLN A 202 5.56 -12.29 29.61
C GLN A 202 5.91 -11.61 28.27
N PRO A 203 7.09 -10.97 28.15
CA PRO A 203 7.52 -10.38 26.88
C PRO A 203 7.70 -11.48 25.83
N ILE A 204 7.11 -11.27 24.65
CA ILE A 204 7.32 -12.11 23.47
C ILE A 204 8.81 -12.01 23.10
N GLN A 205 9.60 -13.03 23.44
CA GLN A 205 10.99 -13.14 23.02
C GLN A 205 11.06 -13.12 21.50
N THR A 206 11.69 -12.08 20.96
CA THR A 206 12.21 -12.04 19.59
C THR A 206 13.27 -13.13 19.46
N ARG A 207 12.92 -14.24 18.80
CA ARG A 207 13.91 -15.26 18.43
C ARG A 207 14.86 -14.65 17.39
N PRO A 208 16.18 -14.57 17.63
CA PRO A 208 17.13 -14.06 16.65
C PRO A 208 17.18 -15.00 15.44
N ALA A 209 17.30 -14.39 14.25
CA ALA A 209 17.58 -15.09 13.01
C ALA A 209 18.97 -15.73 13.09
N THR A 210 19.02 -17.06 12.97
CA THR A 210 20.19 -17.82 12.52
C THR A 210 19.75 -18.65 11.33
#